data_AF-A0A519SSJ3-F1
#
_entry.id   AF-A0A519SSJ3-F1
#
_cell.length_a   1.000
_cell.length_b   1.000
_cell.length_c   1.000
_cell.angle_alpha   90.00
_cell.angle_beta   90.00
_cell.angle_gamma   90.00
#
_symmetry.space_group_name_H-M   'P 1'
#
loop_
_entity.id
_entity.type
_entity.pdbx_description
1 polymer ?
#
loop_
_entity_poly.entity_id
_entity_poly.type
_entity_poly.pdbx_seq_one_letter_code
_entity_poly.pdbx_strand_id
1 'polypeptide(L)'
;FLNAERPRRNKEFTADGIEALKEYAWPGNVRELKRVCEQVSLVSPLPFIRKEDVRGLLKQPATASVEQSVPDPEEHELSRGLNDLVADFEARIIRASMKNISDVEELAKFLKISLPTLDSYTKQGKIIAYRIGTKIRYKVEDLNKSLSKINFK
;
A
#
# COMPACT_ATOMS: atom_id res chain seq x y z
N PHE A 1 -41.67 17.70 2.74
CA PHE A 1 -41.53 19.17 2.54
C PHE A 1 -40.06 19.46 2.34
N LEU A 2 -39.75 20.11 1.22
CA LEU A 2 -38.47 20.12 0.53
C LEU A 2 -37.28 20.65 1.36
N ASN A 3 -36.20 19.86 1.35
CA ASN A 3 -34.80 20.28 1.17
C ASN A 3 -34.03 18.97 0.90
N ALA A 4 -34.11 18.38 -0.29
CA ALA A 4 -33.40 18.84 -1.48
C ALA A 4 -31.96 19.26 -1.17
N GLU A 5 -31.04 18.39 -1.61
CA GLU A 5 -29.67 18.69 -1.99
C GLU A 5 -28.66 18.90 -0.85
N ARG A 6 -27.66 18.01 -0.87
CA ARG A 6 -26.36 18.10 -0.21
C ARG A 6 -26.07 19.56 0.18
N PRO A 7 -25.94 19.92 1.47
CA PRO A 7 -25.41 21.23 1.79
C PRO A 7 -24.03 21.27 1.16
N ARG A 8 -23.90 22.01 0.05
CA ARG A 8 -22.63 22.54 -0.40
C ARG A 8 -22.21 23.45 0.73
N ARG A 9 -21.60 22.86 1.75
CA ARG A 9 -21.18 23.53 2.96
C ARG A 9 -19.92 24.28 2.54
N ASN A 10 -20.14 25.38 1.82
CA ASN A 10 -19.16 26.39 1.46
C ASN A 10 -18.70 26.98 2.79
N LYS A 11 -17.85 26.25 3.50
CA LYS A 11 -17.26 26.68 4.74
C LYS A 11 -16.10 27.56 4.39
N GLU A 12 -16.06 28.73 4.99
CA GLU A 12 -15.00 29.69 4.74
C GLU A 12 -13.94 29.55 5.82
N PHE A 13 -12.67 29.55 5.41
CA PHE A 13 -11.58 29.64 6.36
C PHE A 13 -11.46 31.08 6.84
N THR A 14 -11.39 31.25 8.16
CA THR A 14 -10.97 32.52 8.75
C THR A 14 -9.50 32.78 8.42
N ALA A 15 -9.07 34.05 8.43
CA ALA A 15 -7.67 34.41 8.19
C ALA A 15 -6.71 33.62 9.11
N ASP A 16 -7.09 33.46 10.38
CA ASP A 16 -6.32 32.72 11.38
C ASP A 16 -6.29 31.20 11.10
N GLY A 17 -7.36 30.65 10.52
CA GLY A 17 -7.40 29.26 10.06
C GLY A 17 -6.47 29.00 8.88
N ILE A 18 -6.37 29.94 7.94
CA ILE A 18 -5.43 29.87 6.81
C ILE A 18 -3.98 29.99 7.30
N GLU A 19 -3.72 30.88 8.26
CA GLU A 19 -2.40 31.01 8.86
C GLU A 19 -1.98 29.71 9.55
N ALA A 20 -2.89 29.06 10.27
CA ALA A 20 -2.64 27.76 10.89
C ALA A 20 -2.31 26.65 9.87
N LEU A 21 -2.92 26.69 8.68
CA LEU A 21 -2.58 25.78 7.59
C LEU A 21 -1.21 26.09 6.99
N LYS A 22 -0.79 27.35 6.93
CA LYS A 22 0.54 27.74 6.41
C LYS A 22 1.68 27.45 7.38
N GLU A 23 1.40 27.46 8.68
CA GLU A 23 2.37 27.19 9.76
C GLU A 23 2.84 25.72 9.76
N TYR A 24 2.02 24.80 9.24
CA TYR A 24 2.33 23.38 9.19
C TYR A 24 3.17 23.02 7.95
N ALA A 25 4.16 22.14 8.13
CA ALA A 25 5.12 21.79 7.09
C ALA A 25 4.57 20.85 6.00
N TRP A 26 3.44 20.19 6.23
CA TRP A 26 2.80 19.21 5.32
C TRP A 26 3.74 18.09 4.84
N PRO A 27 4.20 17.21 5.73
CA PRO A 27 5.08 16.10 5.38
C PRO A 27 4.50 15.16 4.30
N GLY A 28 3.17 15.06 4.17
CA GLY A 28 2.46 14.27 3.16
C GLY A 28 2.01 15.04 1.93
N ASN A 29 2.70 16.13 1.58
CA ASN A 29 2.46 16.95 0.39
C ASN A 29 1.03 17.52 0.30
N VAL A 30 0.62 17.97 -0.89
CA VAL A 30 -0.71 18.55 -1.16
C VAL A 30 -1.86 17.55 -0.88
N ARG A 31 -1.56 16.24 -0.85
CA ARG A 31 -2.55 15.19 -0.52
C ARG A 31 -2.95 15.24 0.95
N GLU A 32 -1.99 15.41 1.86
CA GLU A 32 -2.26 15.57 3.29
C GLU A 32 -3.05 16.85 3.56
N LEU A 33 -2.65 17.97 2.92
CA LEU A 33 -3.41 19.22 2.98
C LEU A 33 -4.86 19.02 2.51
N LYS A 34 -5.06 18.33 1.39
CA LYS A 34 -6.40 18.02 0.86
C LYS A 34 -7.22 17.21 1.86
N ARG A 35 -6.64 16.14 2.42
CA ARG A 35 -7.31 15.29 3.41
C ARG A 35 -7.70 16.07 4.66
N VAL A 36 -6.80 16.90 5.18
CA VAL A 36 -7.07 17.75 6.34
C VAL A 36 -8.16 18.78 6.03
N CYS A 37 -8.12 19.43 4.86
CA CYS A 37 -9.18 20.34 4.42
C CYS A 37 -10.54 19.63 4.30
N GLU A 38 -10.58 18.43 3.71
CA GLU A 38 -11.79 17.60 3.63
C GLU A 38 -12.32 17.27 5.02
N GLN A 39 -11.46 16.79 5.92
CA GLN A 39 -11.85 16.40 7.27
C GLN A 39 -12.32 17.58 8.12
N VAL A 40 -11.62 18.72 8.09
CA VAL A 40 -12.02 19.94 8.81
C VAL A 40 -13.35 20.47 8.26
N SER A 41 -13.58 20.39 6.94
CA SER A 41 -14.86 20.77 6.33
C SER A 41 -16.03 19.88 6.75
N LEU A 42 -15.76 18.65 7.19
CA LEU A 42 -16.78 17.74 7.72
C LEU A 42 -17.01 17.95 9.21
N VAL A 43 -15.93 18.03 10.00
CA VAL A 43 -15.97 18.00 11.46
C VAL A 43 -16.33 19.36 12.06
N SER A 44 -15.99 20.48 11.41
CA SER A 44 -16.22 21.78 12.03
C SER A 44 -17.73 22.05 12.24
N PRO A 45 -18.16 22.42 13.45
CA PRO A 45 -19.58 22.64 13.72
C PRO A 45 -20.10 23.92 13.06
N LEU A 46 -19.22 24.91 12.88
CA LEU A 46 -19.54 26.24 12.39
C LEU A 46 -19.35 26.39 10.86
N PRO A 47 -19.99 27.39 10.23
CA PRO A 47 -19.76 27.73 8.83
C PRO A 47 -18.38 28.35 8.57
N PHE A 48 -17.67 28.78 9.63
CA PHE A 48 -16.33 29.33 9.56
C PHE A 48 -15.33 28.40 10.25
N ILE A 49 -14.25 28.07 9.56
CA ILE A 49 -13.17 27.23 10.08
C ILE A 49 -12.13 28.12 10.77
N ARG A 50 -11.91 27.90 12.07
CA ARG A 50 -10.97 28.67 12.89
C ARG A 50 -9.65 27.92 13.11
N LYS A 51 -8.67 28.64 13.64
CA LYS A 51 -7.35 28.10 14.01
C LYS A 51 -7.45 26.92 14.96
N GLU A 52 -8.42 26.94 15.87
CA GLU A 52 -8.64 25.86 16.84
C GLU A 52 -9.16 24.59 16.18
N ASP A 53 -10.03 24.70 15.16
CA ASP A 53 -10.57 23.55 14.43
C ASP A 53 -9.47 22.85 13.64
N VAL A 54 -8.61 23.63 12.96
CA VAL A 54 -7.46 23.11 12.21
C VAL A 54 -6.45 22.48 13.16
N ARG A 55 -6.06 23.18 14.24
CA ARG A 55 -5.12 22.66 15.23
C ARG A 55 -5.67 21.47 16.00
N GLY A 56 -6.97 21.39 16.24
CA GLY A 56 -7.61 20.23 16.84
C GLY A 56 -7.43 18.97 16.00
N LEU A 57 -7.54 19.12 14.66
CA LEU A 57 -7.34 18.03 13.72
C LEU A 57 -5.87 17.67 13.53
N LEU A 58 -4.97 18.66 13.55
CA LEU A 58 -3.52 18.45 13.46
C LEU A 58 -2.91 17.88 14.76
N LYS A 59 -3.48 18.21 15.93
CA LYS A 59 -3.01 17.72 17.24
C LYS A 59 -3.58 16.37 17.65
N GLN A 60 -4.70 15.94 17.05
CA GLN A 60 -5.12 14.56 17.21
C GLN A 60 -4.14 13.67 16.45
N PRO A 61 -3.32 12.83 17.11
CA PRO A 61 -2.78 11.69 16.41
C PRO A 61 -4.00 10.90 15.94
N ALA A 62 -4.08 10.64 14.64
CA ALA A 62 -5.12 9.83 14.03
C ALA A 62 -5.33 8.54 14.83
N THR A 63 -6.29 8.55 15.75
CA THR A 63 -6.56 7.42 16.65
C THR A 63 -8.07 7.26 16.74
N ALA A 64 -8.62 6.89 15.59
CA ALA A 64 -9.79 6.06 15.37
C ALA A 64 -9.97 5.98 13.84
N SER A 65 -9.04 5.35 13.11
CA SER A 65 -9.07 3.91 12.87
C SER A 65 -7.75 3.46 12.23
N VAL A 66 -6.95 2.68 12.96
CA VAL A 66 -5.85 1.80 12.50
C VAL A 66 -4.68 2.48 11.74
N GLU A 67 -3.48 1.93 11.89
CA GLU A 67 -2.21 2.30 11.21
C GLU A 67 -1.52 3.49 11.89
N GLN A 68 -0.77 3.26 12.98
CA GLN A 68 0.68 3.01 12.97
C GLN A 68 1.43 3.99 12.06
N SER A 69 2.51 4.56 12.57
CA SER A 69 3.56 5.22 11.79
C SER A 69 3.94 4.37 10.57
N VAL A 70 3.38 4.68 9.41
CA VAL A 70 3.77 4.09 8.13
C VAL A 70 4.39 5.23 7.32
N PRO A 71 5.67 5.13 6.89
CA PRO A 71 6.11 5.88 5.72
C PRO A 71 5.07 5.67 4.62
N ASP A 72 4.70 6.72 3.89
CA ASP A 72 3.72 6.61 2.80
C ASP A 72 4.05 5.35 1.97
N PRO A 73 3.18 4.31 1.99
CA PRO A 73 3.46 3.04 1.34
C PRO A 73 3.81 3.24 -0.13
N GLU A 74 3.24 4.27 -0.76
CA GLU A 74 3.49 4.61 -2.15
C GLU A 74 4.90 5.15 -2.38
N GLU A 75 5.40 6.11 -1.58
CA GLU A 75 6.74 6.68 -1.78
C GLU A 75 7.85 5.65 -1.52
N HIS A 76 7.67 4.79 -0.51
CA HIS A 76 8.61 3.72 -0.21
C HIS A 76 8.56 2.58 -1.24
N GLU A 77 7.46 2.43 -1.99
CA GLU A 77 7.32 1.51 -3.13
C GLU A 77 7.94 2.08 -4.40
N LEU A 78 7.69 3.35 -4.71
CA LEU A 78 8.26 4.05 -5.87
C LEU A 78 9.80 4.11 -5.82
N SER A 79 10.39 4.26 -4.62
CA SER A 79 11.85 4.25 -4.44
C SER A 79 12.52 2.89 -4.69
N ARG A 80 11.78 1.76 -4.67
CA ARG A 80 12.35 0.43 -4.99
C ARG A 80 12.55 0.23 -6.49
N GLY A 81 11.87 1.03 -7.31
CA GLY A 81 11.93 0.92 -8.76
C GLY A 81 11.04 -0.20 -9.31
N LEU A 82 10.68 -0.07 -10.60
CA LEU A 82 9.71 -0.96 -11.26
C LEU A 82 10.11 -2.43 -11.22
N ASN A 83 11.41 -2.73 -11.37
CA ASN A 83 11.90 -4.11 -11.40
C ASN A 83 11.62 -4.86 -10.09
N ASP A 84 11.82 -4.20 -8.95
CA ASP A 84 11.60 -4.82 -7.64
C ASP A 84 10.11 -5.00 -7.38
N LEU A 85 9.28 -4.02 -7.74
CA LEU A 85 7.82 -4.12 -7.63
C LEU A 85 7.24 -5.24 -8.50
N VAL A 86 7.75 -5.38 -9.73
CA VAL A 86 7.35 -6.46 -10.63
C VAL A 86 7.82 -7.81 -10.05
N ALA A 87 9.03 -7.89 -9.53
CA ALA A 87 9.54 -9.13 -8.91
C ALA A 87 8.72 -9.55 -7.68
N ASP A 88 8.33 -8.61 -6.82
CA ASP A 88 7.45 -8.84 -5.68
C ASP A 88 6.07 -9.35 -6.14
N PHE A 89 5.52 -8.71 -7.17
CA PHE A 89 4.25 -9.10 -7.76
C PHE A 89 4.32 -10.51 -8.37
N GLU A 90 5.33 -10.81 -9.18
CA GLU A 90 5.61 -12.13 -9.73
C GLU A 90 5.67 -13.17 -8.61
N ALA A 91 6.50 -12.95 -7.59
CA ALA A 91 6.66 -13.88 -6.47
C ALA A 91 5.33 -14.13 -5.73
N ARG A 92 4.50 -13.10 -5.56
CA ARG A 92 3.19 -13.21 -4.91
C ARG A 92 2.22 -14.06 -5.71
N ILE A 93 2.14 -13.85 -7.03
CA ILE A 93 1.27 -14.64 -7.91
C ILE A 93 1.70 -16.10 -7.93
N ILE A 94 2.99 -16.37 -8.12
CA ILE A 94 3.52 -17.73 -8.18
C ILE A 94 3.26 -18.47 -6.85
N ARG A 95 3.42 -17.80 -5.70
CA ARG A 95 3.08 -18.36 -4.38
C ARG A 95 1.60 -18.72 -4.27
N ALA A 96 0.71 -17.86 -4.75
CA ALA A 96 -0.73 -18.13 -4.71
C ALA A 96 -1.09 -19.35 -5.57
N SER A 97 -0.47 -19.49 -6.75
CA SER A 97 -0.68 -20.62 -7.65
C SER A 97 -0.16 -21.95 -7.07
N MET A 98 0.99 -21.93 -6.40
CA MET A 98 1.58 -23.13 -5.81
C MET A 98 0.74 -23.77 -4.69
N LYS A 99 -0.18 -23.02 -4.06
CA LYS A 99 -1.10 -23.59 -3.05
C LYS A 99 -1.92 -24.77 -3.58
N ASN A 100 -2.24 -24.73 -4.89
CA ASN A 100 -3.11 -25.70 -5.52
C ASN A 100 -2.36 -26.58 -6.54
N ILE A 101 -1.13 -26.23 -6.91
CA ILE A 101 -0.39 -26.86 -8.02
C ILE A 101 1.02 -27.22 -7.55
N SER A 102 1.32 -28.52 -7.55
CA SER A 102 2.64 -29.06 -7.16
C SER A 102 3.53 -29.44 -8.34
N ASP A 103 2.95 -29.56 -9.54
CA ASP A 103 3.65 -29.93 -10.77
C ASP A 103 4.11 -28.69 -11.55
N VAL A 104 5.33 -28.74 -12.10
CA VAL A 104 5.98 -27.60 -12.79
C VAL A 104 5.27 -27.28 -14.11
N GLU A 105 4.86 -28.29 -14.86
CA GLU A 105 4.24 -28.09 -16.18
C GLU A 105 2.84 -27.51 -16.03
N GLU A 106 2.09 -28.01 -15.05
CA GLU A 106 0.77 -27.46 -14.71
C GLU A 106 0.88 -26.03 -14.18
N LEU A 107 1.90 -25.73 -13.37
CA LEU A 107 2.13 -24.37 -12.85
C LEU A 107 2.47 -23.40 -13.97
N ALA A 108 3.34 -23.78 -14.91
CA ALA A 108 3.69 -22.95 -16.07
C ALA A 108 2.46 -22.68 -16.95
N LYS A 109 1.63 -23.70 -17.19
CA LYS A 109 0.36 -23.57 -17.94
C LYS A 109 -0.62 -22.65 -17.23
N PHE A 110 -0.79 -22.79 -15.91
CA PHE A 110 -1.68 -21.95 -15.11
C PHE A 110 -1.25 -20.48 -15.12
N LEU A 111 0.04 -20.24 -14.95
CA LEU A 111 0.64 -18.90 -14.99
C LEU A 111 0.74 -18.33 -16.42
N LYS A 112 0.45 -19.14 -17.45
CA LYS A 112 0.57 -18.78 -18.87
C LYS A 112 1.97 -18.29 -19.25
N ILE A 113 3.01 -18.89 -18.66
CA ILE A 113 4.42 -18.61 -18.95
C ILE A 113 5.10 -19.85 -19.52
N SER A 114 6.26 -19.65 -20.14
CA SER A 114 7.07 -20.75 -20.66
C SER A 114 7.78 -21.50 -19.51
N LEU A 115 8.00 -22.81 -19.68
CA LEU A 115 8.83 -23.59 -18.73
C LEU A 115 10.23 -22.98 -18.51
N PRO A 116 10.94 -22.50 -19.55
CA PRO A 116 12.21 -21.78 -19.38
C PRO A 116 12.11 -20.54 -18.48
N THR A 117 11.00 -19.80 -18.54
CA THR A 117 10.78 -18.64 -17.66
C THR A 117 10.65 -19.08 -16.20
N LEU A 118 9.88 -20.13 -15.94
CA LEU A 118 9.71 -20.70 -14.61
C LEU A 118 11.01 -21.33 -14.06
N ASP A 119 11.79 -21.97 -14.92
CA ASP A 119 13.12 -22.51 -14.61
C ASP A 119 14.13 -21.38 -14.30
N SER A 120 14.07 -20.28 -15.04
CA SER A 120 14.87 -19.07 -14.77
C SER A 120 14.58 -18.50 -13.38
N TYR A 121 13.30 -18.40 -12.98
CA TYR A 121 12.93 -17.96 -11.63
C TYR A 121 13.43 -18.91 -10.53
N THR A 122 13.46 -20.22 -10.82
CA THR A 122 14.03 -21.21 -9.91
C THR A 122 15.55 -21.03 -9.77
N LYS A 123 16.26 -20.82 -10.88
CA LYS A 123 17.71 -20.57 -10.90
C LYS A 123 18.11 -19.25 -10.24
N GLN A 124 17.29 -18.22 -10.37
CA GLN A 124 17.46 -16.93 -9.71
C GLN A 124 17.17 -16.96 -8.20
N GLY A 125 16.72 -18.10 -7.66
CA GLY A 125 16.40 -18.24 -6.24
C GLY A 125 15.10 -17.54 -5.82
N LYS A 126 14.30 -17.03 -6.78
CA LYS A 126 12.96 -16.48 -6.51
C LYS A 126 12.00 -17.57 -6.00
N ILE A 127 12.24 -18.82 -6.38
CA ILE A 127 11.43 -19.99 -6.03
C ILE A 127 12.34 -21.13 -5.59
N ILE A 128 12.04 -21.76 -4.46
CA ILE A 128 12.73 -22.98 -4.02
C ILE A 128 12.05 -24.17 -4.70
N ALA A 129 12.83 -24.95 -5.44
CA ALA A 129 12.38 -26.17 -6.09
C ALA A 129 13.15 -27.39 -5.57
N TYR A 130 12.48 -28.53 -5.57
CA TYR A 130 13.04 -29.82 -5.17
C TYR A 130 13.11 -30.74 -6.38
N ARG A 131 14.27 -31.39 -6.57
CA ARG A 131 14.41 -32.43 -7.57
C ARG A 131 14.11 -33.77 -6.92
N ILE A 132 13.10 -34.48 -7.43
CA ILE A 132 12.74 -35.84 -7.03
C ILE A 132 12.96 -36.73 -8.24
N GLY A 133 14.09 -37.44 -8.27
CA GLY A 133 14.53 -38.20 -9.44
C GLY A 133 14.81 -37.28 -10.65
N THR A 134 14.12 -37.51 -11.76
CA THR A 134 14.20 -36.69 -12.98
C THR A 134 13.24 -35.50 -13.00
N LYS A 135 12.28 -35.41 -12.06
CA LYS A 135 11.25 -34.36 -12.05
C LYS A 135 11.53 -33.30 -11.00
N ILE A 136 11.27 -32.04 -11.35
CA ILE A 136 11.28 -30.90 -10.42
C ILE A 136 9.89 -30.75 -9.82
N ARG A 137 9.79 -30.43 -8.53
CA ARG A 137 8.55 -30.30 -7.75
C ARG A 137 8.66 -29.08 -6.85
N TYR A 138 7.54 -28.44 -6.55
CA TYR A 138 7.48 -27.30 -5.64
C TYR A 138 6.69 -27.67 -4.37
N LYS A 139 7.19 -27.27 -3.20
CA LYS A 139 6.50 -27.45 -1.91
C LYS A 139 6.07 -26.09 -1.37
N VAL A 140 4.80 -26.00 -0.97
CA VAL A 140 4.18 -24.75 -0.47
C VAL A 140 4.86 -24.23 0.80
N GLU A 141 5.40 -25.13 1.64
CA GLU A 141 5.98 -24.80 2.95
C GLU A 141 7.33 -24.05 2.87
N ASP A 142 8.09 -24.23 1.79
CA ASP A 142 9.48 -23.77 1.76
C ASP A 142 9.64 -22.32 1.29
N LEU A 143 8.63 -21.71 0.68
CA LEU A 143 8.68 -20.31 0.23
C LEU A 143 8.60 -19.30 1.39
N ASN A 144 8.00 -19.69 2.52
CA ASN A 144 8.02 -18.86 3.73
C ASN A 144 9.46 -18.70 4.26
N LYS A 145 10.36 -19.64 3.98
CA LYS A 145 11.78 -19.56 4.37
C LYS A 145 12.61 -18.66 3.45
N SER A 146 12.19 -18.42 2.20
CA SER A 146 12.86 -17.45 1.31
C SER A 146 12.68 -16.01 1.79
N LEU A 147 11.57 -15.70 2.46
CA LEU A 147 11.30 -14.37 3.02
C LEU A 147 12.21 -14.04 4.23
N SER A 148 12.65 -15.05 4.99
CA SER A 148 13.57 -14.83 6.11
C SER A 148 15.03 -14.61 5.70
N LYS A 149 15.42 -14.92 4.45
CA LYS A 149 16.81 -14.79 3.99
C LYS A 149 17.15 -13.46 3.32
N ILE A 150 16.16 -12.64 2.97
CA ILE A 150 16.39 -11.35 2.29
C ILE A 150 16.44 -10.17 3.28
N ASN A 151 16.14 -10.37 4.56
CA ASN A 151 16.06 -9.29 5.55
C ASN A 151 17.21 -9.23 6.57
N PHE A 152 18.43 -9.60 6.17
CA PHE A 152 19.64 -9.27 6.92
C PHE A 152 20.83 -9.05 5.98
N LYS A 153 21.07 -7.79 5.59
CA LYS A 153 22.34 -7.11 5.82
C LYS A 153 22.21 -5.61 5.64
#